data_AF-A0A7X5BD32-F1
#
_entry.id   AF-A0A7X5BD32-F1
#
_cell.length_a   1.000
_cell.length_b   1.000
_cell.length_c   1.000
_cell.angle_alpha   90.00
_cell.angle_beta   90.00
_cell.angle_gamma   90.00
#
_symmetry.space_group_name_H-M   'P 1'
#
loop_
_entity.id
_entity.type
_entity.pdbx_description
1 polymer ?
#
loop_
_entity_poly.entity_id
_entity_poly.type
_entity_poly.pdbx_seq_one_letter_code
_entity_poly.pdbx_strand_id
1 'polypeptide(L)'
;MMWFLVIGILLIGLLQAWPPIQAALERTALELANREIIERANDYKQLWLLENQPSDLQWQGQRLTFSATGWVLPTQVDGKRCTQLLNWLYPKQHILQKKLQVEEQPIPQGYQCELYYTQAQFIKITLQNNSFSSTVSSLQ
;
A
#
# COMPACT_ATOMS: atom_id res chain seq x y z
N MET A 1 35.93 36.36 6.51
CA MET A 1 36.28 34.92 6.59
C MET A 1 35.53 34.18 7.70
N MET A 2 35.43 34.71 8.93
CA MET A 2 34.81 34.01 10.09
C MET A 2 33.36 33.53 9.86
N TRP A 3 32.54 34.31 9.16
CA TRP A 3 31.15 33.97 8.88
C TRP A 3 30.98 32.76 7.95
N PHE A 4 31.88 32.58 6.98
CA PHE A 4 31.85 31.42 6.09
C PHE A 4 32.13 30.11 6.84
N LEU A 5 32.93 30.18 7.92
CA LEU A 5 33.24 29.03 8.76
C LEU A 5 32.00 28.57 9.56
N VAL A 6 31.27 29.53 10.13
CA VAL A 6 30.01 29.26 10.83
C VAL A 6 28.95 28.68 9.88
N ILE A 7 28.80 29.29 8.69
CA ILE A 7 27.89 28.78 7.66
C ILE A 7 28.30 27.37 7.22
N GLY A 8 29.60 27.11 7.05
CA GLY A 8 30.11 25.79 6.68
C GLY A 8 29.77 24.71 7.71
N ILE A 9 29.94 24.99 9.00
CA ILE A 9 29.60 24.06 10.09
C ILE A 9 28.11 23.76 10.11
N LEU A 10 27.26 24.79 9.92
CA LEU A 10 25.81 24.60 9.87
C LEU A 10 25.37 23.75 8.67
N LEU A 11 25.96 23.98 7.49
CA LEU A 11 25.68 23.20 6.29
C LEU A 11 26.10 21.73 6.46
N ILE A 12 27.26 21.49 7.05
CA ILE A 12 27.74 20.12 7.32
C ILE A 12 26.81 19.41 8.31
N GLY A 13 26.42 20.09 9.39
CA GLY A 13 25.47 19.54 10.36
C GLY A 13 24.13 19.18 9.72
N LEU A 14 23.62 20.04 8.84
CA LEU A 14 22.38 19.79 8.10
C LEU A 14 22.52 18.58 7.16
N LEU A 15 23.61 18.50 6.40
CA LEU A 15 23.86 17.40 5.47
C LEU A 15 24.02 16.05 6.18
N GLN A 16 24.60 16.03 7.38
CA GLN A 16 24.71 14.80 8.18
C GLN A 16 23.40 14.37 8.82
N ALA A 17 22.54 15.33 9.21
CA ALA A 17 21.23 15.03 9.79
C ALA A 17 20.18 14.63 8.73
N TRP A 18 20.39 14.95 7.45
CA TRP A 18 19.41 14.74 6.40
C TRP A 18 19.10 13.26 6.07
N PRO A 19 20.09 12.36 5.88
CA PRO A 19 19.84 10.95 5.56
C PRO A 19 18.97 10.20 6.58
N PRO A 20 19.21 10.27 7.91
CA PRO A 20 18.38 9.55 8.87
C PRO A 20 16.95 10.10 8.93
N ILE A 21 16.76 11.41 8.73
CA ILE A 21 15.43 12.02 8.67
C ILE A 21 14.65 11.50 7.46
N GLN A 22 15.28 11.44 6.29
CA GLN A 22 14.63 10.90 5.08
C GLN A 22 14.22 9.44 5.27
N ALA A 23 15.10 8.60 5.83
CA ALA A 23 14.78 7.20 6.08
C ALA A 23 13.61 7.01 7.06
N ALA A 24 13.52 7.86 8.09
CA ALA A 24 12.39 7.84 9.03
C ALA A 24 11.08 8.25 8.34
N LEU A 25 11.10 9.32 7.55
CA LEU A 25 9.94 9.79 6.79
C LEU A 25 9.43 8.72 5.81
N GLU A 26 10.32 8.04 5.10
CA GLU A 26 9.97 6.95 4.18
C GLU A 26 9.25 5.80 4.90
N ARG A 27 9.76 5.36 6.05
CA ARG A 27 9.13 4.31 6.87
C ARG A 27 7.74 4.73 7.35
N THR A 28 7.61 5.93 7.90
CA THR A 28 6.32 6.43 8.39
C THR A 28 5.31 6.56 7.25
N ALA A 29 5.71 7.04 6.08
CA ALA A 29 4.83 7.16 4.93
C ALA A 29 4.35 5.79 4.42
N LEU A 30 5.23 4.79 4.45
CA LEU A 30 4.90 3.42 4.05
C LEU A 30 3.97 2.73 5.05
N GLU A 31 4.20 2.91 6.35
CA GLU A 31 3.27 2.45 7.39
C GLU A 31 1.90 3.13 7.30
N LEU A 32 1.88 4.44 7.02
CA LEU A 32 0.65 5.19 6.84
C LEU A 32 -0.14 4.68 5.62
N ALA A 33 0.55 4.42 4.50
CA ALA A 33 -0.07 3.82 3.32
C ALA A 33 -0.66 2.43 3.62
N ASN A 34 0.08 1.59 4.36
CA ASN A 34 -0.42 0.28 4.79
C ASN A 34 -1.67 0.40 5.68
N ARG A 35 -1.70 1.37 6.60
CA ARG A 35 -2.88 1.66 7.42
C ARG A 35 -4.07 2.11 6.57
N GLU A 36 -3.86 3.03 5.62
CA GLU A 36 -4.93 3.50 4.71
C GLU A 36 -5.50 2.33 3.87
N ILE A 37 -4.65 1.41 3.42
CA ILE A 37 -5.06 0.18 2.71
C ILE A 37 -5.97 -0.69 3.59
N ILE A 38 -5.56 -0.95 4.85
CA ILE A 38 -6.34 -1.77 5.79
C ILE A 38 -7.66 -1.08 6.15
N GLU A 39 -7.64 0.22 6.37
CA GLU A 39 -8.82 1.01 6.69
C GLU A 39 -9.86 0.93 5.56
N ARG A 40 -9.44 1.19 4.31
CA ARG A 40 -10.33 1.07 3.15
C ARG A 40 -10.81 -0.36 2.91
N ALA A 41 -9.96 -1.37 3.14
CA ALA A 41 -10.39 -2.76 3.05
C ALA A 41 -11.50 -3.08 4.06
N ASN A 42 -11.39 -2.53 5.27
CA ASN A 42 -12.41 -2.65 6.30
C ASN A 42 -13.67 -1.87 5.95
N ASP A 43 -13.57 -0.68 5.36
CA ASP A 43 -14.73 0.09 4.90
C ASP A 43 -15.54 -0.70 3.86
N TYR A 44 -14.87 -1.35 2.91
CA TYR A 44 -15.55 -2.22 1.94
C TYR A 44 -16.23 -3.43 2.60
N LYS A 45 -15.59 -4.00 3.63
CA LYS A 45 -16.19 -5.09 4.39
C LYS A 45 -17.42 -4.64 5.17
N GLN A 46 -17.39 -3.45 5.76
CA GLN A 46 -18.55 -2.85 6.43
C GLN A 46 -19.68 -2.59 5.43
N LEU A 47 -19.36 -2.04 4.26
CA LEU A 47 -20.33 -1.84 3.18
C LEU A 47 -20.98 -3.16 2.75
N TRP A 48 -20.18 -4.22 2.59
CA TRP A 48 -20.68 -5.56 2.27
C TRP A 48 -21.64 -6.10 3.35
N LEU A 49 -21.34 -5.87 4.64
CA LEU A 49 -22.23 -6.27 5.74
C LEU A 49 -23.55 -5.48 5.71
N LEU A 50 -23.49 -4.17 5.42
CA LEU A 50 -24.66 -3.29 5.37
C LEU A 50 -25.59 -3.62 4.18
N GLU A 51 -25.02 -4.02 3.05
CA GLU A 51 -25.76 -4.35 1.82
C GLU A 51 -26.24 -5.81 1.77
N ASN A 52 -26.29 -6.49 2.93
CA ASN A 52 -26.75 -7.86 3.08
C ASN A 52 -25.92 -8.90 2.31
N GLN A 53 -24.59 -8.72 2.35
CA GLN A 53 -23.60 -9.70 1.89
C GLN A 53 -23.68 -10.07 0.40
N PRO A 54 -23.72 -9.10 -0.53
CA PRO A 54 -23.81 -9.38 -1.95
C PRO A 54 -22.52 -10.00 -2.49
N SER A 55 -22.62 -10.82 -3.54
CA SER A 55 -21.44 -11.28 -4.29
C SER A 55 -20.79 -10.14 -5.08
N ASP A 56 -21.62 -9.19 -5.54
CA ASP A 56 -21.21 -8.05 -6.36
C ASP A 56 -21.97 -6.80 -5.93
N LEU A 57 -21.26 -5.67 -5.81
CA LEU A 57 -21.83 -4.37 -5.48
C LEU A 57 -21.36 -3.31 -6.47
N GLN A 58 -22.27 -2.43 -6.88
CA GLN A 58 -21.93 -1.21 -7.58
C GLN A 58 -21.69 -0.10 -6.56
N TRP A 59 -20.44 0.33 -6.41
CA TRP A 59 -20.07 1.42 -5.50
C TRP A 59 -19.20 2.44 -6.21
N GLN A 60 -19.58 3.73 -6.15
CA GLN A 60 -18.86 4.84 -6.78
C GLN A 60 -18.55 4.63 -8.28
N GLY A 61 -19.48 4.00 -9.01
CA GLY A 61 -19.34 3.73 -10.45
C GLY A 61 -18.37 2.57 -10.77
N GLN A 62 -17.93 1.81 -9.77
CA GLN A 62 -17.11 0.63 -9.92
C GLN A 62 -17.87 -0.61 -9.45
N ARG A 63 -17.68 -1.73 -10.16
CA ARG A 63 -18.20 -3.03 -9.73
C ARG A 63 -17.17 -3.68 -8.83
N LEU A 64 -17.51 -3.81 -7.55
CA LEU A 64 -16.75 -4.54 -6.55
C LEU A 64 -17.31 -5.96 -6.47
N THR A 65 -16.44 -6.94 -6.65
CA THR A 65 -16.77 -8.35 -6.39
C THR A 65 -16.18 -8.73 -5.05
N PHE A 66 -16.92 -9.51 -4.25
CA PHE A 66 -16.53 -9.91 -2.90
C PHE A 66 -16.26 -11.40 -2.82
N SER A 67 -15.33 -11.78 -1.94
CA SER A 67 -15.18 -13.15 -1.48
C SER A 67 -16.36 -13.54 -0.57
N ALA A 68 -16.49 -14.84 -0.28
CA ALA A 68 -17.47 -15.35 0.69
C ALA A 68 -17.33 -14.76 2.11
N THR A 69 -16.24 -14.03 2.41
CA THR A 69 -16.00 -13.34 3.68
C THR A 69 -16.08 -11.82 3.61
N GLY A 70 -16.53 -11.27 2.48
CA GLY A 70 -16.73 -9.83 2.31
C GLY A 70 -15.45 -9.05 2.02
N TRP A 71 -14.40 -9.71 1.55
CA TRP A 71 -13.20 -9.02 1.07
C TRP A 71 -13.28 -8.76 -0.43
N VAL A 72 -12.78 -7.62 -0.87
CA VAL A 72 -12.72 -7.29 -2.29
C VAL A 72 -11.83 -8.29 -3.04
N LEU A 73 -12.40 -8.89 -4.09
CA LEU A 73 -11.77 -9.88 -4.95
C LEU A 73 -11.71 -9.32 -6.38
N PRO A 74 -10.53 -8.95 -6.89
CA PRO A 74 -10.40 -8.45 -8.25
C PRO A 74 -10.73 -9.55 -9.27
N THR A 75 -11.54 -9.22 -10.27
CA THR A 75 -12.05 -10.14 -11.30
C THR A 75 -11.21 -10.15 -12.58
N GLN A 76 -10.21 -9.28 -12.71
CA GLN A 76 -9.29 -9.32 -13.85
C GLN A 76 -8.44 -10.60 -13.84
N VAL A 77 -8.13 -11.17 -15.00
CA VAL A 77 -7.42 -12.47 -15.10
C VAL A 77 -6.02 -12.34 -15.73
N ASP A 78 -5.65 -11.16 -16.24
CA ASP A 78 -4.40 -10.92 -17.00
C ASP A 78 -3.28 -10.22 -16.17
N GLY A 79 -3.03 -10.66 -14.94
CA GLY A 79 -1.94 -10.08 -14.12
C GLY A 79 -2.17 -8.60 -13.73
N LYS A 80 -3.41 -8.12 -13.84
CA LYS A 80 -3.83 -6.76 -13.45
C LYS A 80 -4.66 -6.74 -12.16
N ARG A 81 -4.81 -7.90 -11.49
CA ARG A 81 -5.60 -8.01 -10.26
C ARG A 81 -5.06 -7.11 -9.17
N CYS A 82 -3.74 -7.13 -8.99
CA CYS A 82 -3.08 -6.31 -7.98
C CYS A 82 -3.15 -4.82 -8.30
N THR A 83 -3.09 -4.44 -9.58
CA THR A 83 -3.26 -3.05 -10.01
C THR A 83 -4.69 -2.56 -9.78
N GLN A 84 -5.69 -3.39 -10.09
CA GLN A 84 -7.10 -3.09 -9.83
C GLN A 84 -7.36 -2.97 -8.33
N LEU A 85 -6.85 -3.91 -7.53
CA LEU A 85 -6.95 -3.89 -6.08
C LEU A 85 -6.30 -2.64 -5.48
N LEU A 86 -5.11 -2.26 -5.96
CA LEU A 86 -4.43 -1.06 -5.52
C LEU A 86 -5.25 0.20 -5.84
N ASN A 87 -5.95 0.24 -6.98
CA ASN A 87 -6.82 1.38 -7.31
C ASN A 87 -8.00 1.52 -6.34
N TRP A 88 -8.52 0.41 -5.83
CA TRP A 88 -9.60 0.40 -4.85
C TRP A 88 -9.08 0.76 -3.44
N LEU A 89 -8.04 0.08 -2.99
CA LEU A 89 -7.51 0.21 -1.64
C LEU A 89 -6.57 1.41 -1.43
N TYR A 90 -5.94 1.95 -2.48
CA TYR A 90 -5.01 3.07 -2.35
C TYR A 90 -4.91 3.89 -3.66
N PRO A 91 -5.94 4.70 -3.99
CA PRO A 91 -6.03 5.44 -5.26
C PRO A 91 -4.95 6.51 -5.40
N LYS A 92 -4.27 6.91 -4.31
CA LYS A 92 -3.16 7.85 -4.36
C LYS A 92 -1.99 7.31 -5.19
N GLN A 93 -1.78 5.98 -5.24
CA GLN A 93 -0.75 5.25 -6.02
C GLN A 93 0.72 5.71 -5.84
N HIS A 94 0.94 6.73 -5.02
CA HIS A 94 2.21 7.37 -4.77
C HIS A 94 2.43 7.46 -3.26
N ILE A 95 3.66 7.18 -2.84
CA ILE A 95 4.14 7.44 -1.48
C ILE A 95 5.32 8.39 -1.67
N LEU A 96 5.30 9.56 -1.00
CA LEU A 96 6.40 10.55 -1.08
C LEU A 96 6.87 10.84 -2.52
N GLN A 97 5.94 10.92 -3.48
CA GLN A 97 6.16 11.16 -4.92
C GLN A 97 6.78 10.01 -5.73
N LYS A 98 7.03 8.83 -5.14
CA LYS A 98 7.41 7.61 -5.88
C LYS A 98 6.20 6.77 -6.19
N LYS A 99 6.13 6.27 -7.43
CA LYS A 99 5.11 5.32 -7.89
C LYS A 99 5.45 3.93 -7.35
N LEU A 100 4.45 3.26 -6.77
CA LEU A 100 4.59 1.88 -6.31
C LEU A 100 4.69 0.94 -7.51
N GLN A 101 5.69 0.05 -7.49
CA GLN A 101 5.76 -1.06 -8.43
C GLN A 101 4.90 -2.21 -7.88
N VAL A 102 4.01 -2.72 -8.71
CA VAL A 102 3.04 -3.75 -8.31
C VAL A 102 3.46 -5.06 -8.95
N GLU A 103 3.70 -6.07 -8.14
CA GLU A 103 3.98 -7.43 -8.59
C GLU A 103 2.89 -8.38 -8.10
N GLU A 104 2.39 -9.20 -9.01
CA GLU A 104 1.35 -10.19 -8.73
C GLU A 104 1.97 -11.57 -8.59
N GLN A 105 1.77 -12.20 -7.44
CA GLN A 105 2.19 -13.57 -7.21
C GLN A 105 0.98 -14.52 -7.33
N PRO A 106 1.07 -15.56 -8.18
CA PRO A 106 0.00 -16.53 -8.32
C PRO A 106 -0.06 -17.41 -7.07
N ILE A 107 -1.19 -17.38 -6.37
CA ILE A 107 -1.47 -18.28 -5.24
C ILE A 107 -2.77 -19.07 -5.48
N PRO A 108 -2.85 -20.33 -5.04
CA PRO A 108 -4.08 -21.09 -5.11
C PRO A 108 -5.14 -20.46 -4.18
N GLN A 109 -6.32 -20.18 -4.74
CA GLN A 109 -7.49 -19.66 -4.01
C GLN A 109 -7.26 -18.33 -3.27
N GLY A 110 -6.84 -17.31 -4.01
CA GLY A 110 -6.62 -15.99 -3.46
C GLY A 110 -5.93 -15.03 -4.41
N TYR A 111 -5.35 -13.97 -3.83
CA TYR A 111 -4.35 -13.14 -4.48
C TYR A 111 -3.23 -12.78 -3.49
N GLN A 112 -2.02 -12.66 -4.01
CA GLN A 112 -0.90 -12.07 -3.28
C GLN A 112 -0.31 -10.97 -4.16
N CYS A 113 -0.27 -9.77 -3.60
CA CYS A 113 0.21 -8.56 -4.26
C CYS A 113 1.34 -7.96 -3.45
N GLU A 114 2.46 -7.70 -4.11
CA GLU A 114 3.62 -7.06 -3.49
C GLU A 114 3.79 -5.68 -4.11
N LEU A 115 3.73 -4.67 -3.25
CA LEU A 115 3.85 -3.25 -3.61
C LEU A 115 5.24 -2.77 -3.22
N TYR A 116 6.15 -2.75 -4.17
CA TYR A 116 7.51 -2.31 -3.97
C TYR A 116 7.60 -0.78 -3.97
N TYR A 117 8.06 -0.23 -2.85
CA TYR A 117 8.36 1.20 -2.69
C TYR A 117 9.84 1.50 -2.94
N THR A 118 10.72 0.61 -2.47
CA THR A 118 12.16 0.59 -2.78
C THR A 118 12.61 -0.85 -3.03
N GLN A 119 13.85 -1.05 -3.48
CA GLN A 119 14.43 -2.41 -3.61
C GLN A 119 14.52 -3.16 -2.27
N ALA A 120 14.37 -2.48 -1.14
CA ALA A 120 14.47 -3.07 0.19
C ALA A 120 13.16 -3.05 0.99
N GLN A 121 12.11 -2.34 0.55
CA GLN A 121 10.86 -2.19 1.29
C GLN A 121 9.64 -2.35 0.40
N PHE A 122 8.71 -3.20 0.83
CA PHE A 122 7.47 -3.48 0.11
C PHE A 122 6.30 -3.72 1.07
N ILE A 123 5.09 -3.48 0.57
CA ILE A 123 3.85 -3.86 1.26
C ILE A 123 3.35 -5.16 0.64
N LYS A 124 3.20 -6.20 1.44
CA LYS A 124 2.62 -7.48 1.03
C LYS A 124 1.15 -7.50 1.41
N ILE A 125 0.29 -7.57 0.40
CA ILE A 125 -1.15 -7.74 0.54
C ILE A 125 -1.49 -9.17 0.15
N THR A 126 -2.10 -9.92 1.05
CA THR A 126 -2.49 -11.31 0.80
C THR A 126 -3.94 -11.51 1.19
N LEU A 127 -4.70 -12.12 0.30
CA LEU A 127 -5.99 -12.72 0.61
C LEU A 127 -5.86 -14.23 0.40
N GLN A 128 -5.73 -14.97 1.49
CA GLN A 128 -5.62 -16.44 1.49
C GLN A 128 -6.53 -17.02 2.57
N ASN A 129 -7.22 -18.13 2.26
CA ASN A 129 -8.16 -18.78 3.17
C ASN A 129 -9.19 -17.79 3.73
N ASN A 130 -9.69 -16.89 2.89
CA ASN A 130 -10.70 -15.89 3.25
C ASN A 130 -10.27 -14.86 4.32
N SER A 131 -8.98 -14.77 4.64
CA SER A 131 -8.39 -13.77 5.53
C SER A 131 -7.58 -12.76 4.73
N PHE A 132 -7.89 -11.47 4.91
CA PHE A 132 -7.13 -10.36 4.33
C PHE A 132 -6.03 -9.93 5.31
N SER A 133 -4.80 -9.83 4.83
CA SER A 133 -3.66 -9.32 5.59
C SER A 133 -2.85 -8.37 4.73
N SER A 134 -2.40 -7.26 5.33
CA SER A 134 -1.51 -6.29 4.69
C SER A 134 -0.37 -5.96 5.65
N THR A 135 0.85 -6.34 5.28
CA THR A 135 2.04 -6.20 6.13
C THR A 135 3.14 -5.45 5.41
N VAL A 136 3.83 -4.58 6.14
CA VAL A 136 5.07 -3.95 5.69
C VAL A 136 6.22 -4.93 5.90
N SER A 137 6.97 -5.19 4.84
CA SER A 137 8.14 -6.07 4.87
C SER A 137 9.37 -5.37 4.30
N SER A 138 10.55 -5.81 4.75
CA SER A 138 11.83 -5.39 4.19
C SER A 138 12.69 -6.58 3.78
N LEU A 139 13.37 -6.49 2.64
CA LEU A 139 14.45 -7.42 2.27
C LEU A 139 15.66 -7.07 3.16
N GLN A 140 15.96 -7.97 4.10
CA GLN A 140 16.99 -7.81 5.12
C GLN A 140 18.32 -8.41 4.67
#